data_AF-A0A1B8EZ82-F1
#
_entry.id   AF-A0A1B8EZ82-F1
#
_cell.length_a   1.000
_cell.length_b   1.000
_cell.length_c   1.000
_cell.angle_alpha   90.00
_cell.angle_beta   90.00
_cell.angle_gamma   90.00
#
_symmetry.space_group_name_H-M   'P 1'
#
loop_
_entity.id
_entity.type
_entity.pdbx_description
1 polymer ?
#
loop_
_entity_poly.entity_id
_entity_poly.type
_entity_poly.pdbx_seq_one_letter_code
_entity_poly.pdbx_strand_id
1 'polypeptide(L)'
;MEFLRSRGVPIPQVFDWDSSASNEVGSEYIVMERVPGRELSETWQSMTFKERMAVVENIVDVERILFGIQFPASGSLYFKDFLGADEKSVDIPDGAGSRAKFCVGPSTEYLWWYQNRHKLAVNYGPWQSSIELLTAIGERETEWLQKFGEKRYPREPLYREFYGHQLVDPLVQIKYLSDYLKVAPHLVPDAEELNAPTIRHPDLSPSNIFISETGSITGIIDWQHTAILPIFLQAKIPKHFQNYGDDDSENFRRPKLAEGVDTMSESDRKVEMELYCRRQVHYFYLGYTSSRNKPHLYAMGKHNLVLRNQLYDTAARPWEGDNTSLQAQLIRTLEHWPEIKAEGEAPPIQYSEAESQECLERDAKQKDADAQMQQVREAIGVDIEGWVLNDEFESAKARAEAMKEEMAQAADSEEERREFEELWPFQDHEEMD
;
A
#
# COMPACT_ATOMS: atom_id res chain seq x y z
N MET A 1 18.28 -3.30 5.24
CA MET A 1 19.09 -3.59 4.03
C MET A 1 20.14 -4.68 4.25
N GLU A 2 21.10 -4.53 5.18
CA GLU A 2 22.19 -5.52 5.40
C GLU A 2 21.69 -6.96 5.62
N PHE A 3 20.67 -7.14 6.46
CA PHE A 3 20.10 -8.45 6.73
C PHE A 3 19.65 -9.14 5.43
N LEU A 4 18.86 -8.44 4.60
CA LEU A 4 18.30 -8.97 3.36
C LEU A 4 19.38 -9.25 2.30
N ARG A 5 20.39 -8.38 2.18
CA ARG A 5 21.56 -8.65 1.32
C ARG A 5 22.26 -9.94 1.74
N SER A 6 22.40 -10.21 3.05
CA SER A 6 23.00 -11.46 3.54
C SER A 6 22.16 -12.71 3.24
N ARG A 7 20.86 -12.55 2.93
CA ARG A 7 19.96 -13.62 2.47
C ARG A 7 19.90 -13.77 0.95
N GLY A 8 20.72 -13.02 0.20
CA GLY A 8 20.83 -13.13 -1.26
C GLY A 8 19.86 -12.23 -2.04
N VAL A 9 19.21 -11.27 -1.38
CA VAL A 9 18.43 -10.24 -2.07
C VAL A 9 19.39 -9.24 -2.74
N PRO A 10 19.18 -8.87 -4.01
CA PRO A 10 20.04 -7.90 -4.72
C PRO A 10 19.78 -6.49 -4.17
N ILE A 11 20.48 -6.11 -3.12
CA ILE A 11 20.39 -4.79 -2.46
C ILE A 11 21.80 -4.20 -2.47
N PRO A 12 22.02 -2.91 -2.79
CA PRO A 12 23.35 -2.31 -2.72
C PRO A 12 24.00 -2.46 -1.34
N GLN A 13 25.33 -2.55 -1.31
CA GLN A 13 26.07 -2.57 -0.05
C GLN A 13 25.92 -1.22 0.65
N VAL A 14 25.50 -1.22 1.91
CA VAL A 14 25.54 -0.03 2.76
C VAL A 14 26.99 0.19 3.23
N PHE A 15 27.50 1.41 3.06
CA PHE A 15 28.84 1.81 3.51
C PHE A 15 28.79 2.55 4.84
N ASP A 16 27.79 3.43 5.00
CA ASP A 16 27.60 4.22 6.20
C ASP A 16 26.14 4.64 6.33
N TRP A 17 25.70 4.96 7.53
CA TRP A 17 24.36 5.52 7.78
C TRP A 17 24.31 6.16 9.16
N ASP A 18 23.44 7.15 9.31
CA ASP A 18 23.09 7.72 10.61
C ASP A 18 21.59 8.01 10.64
N SER A 19 20.91 7.52 11.67
CA SER A 19 19.47 7.72 11.87
C SER A 19 19.17 8.92 12.76
N SER A 20 20.17 9.73 13.12
CA SER A 20 19.99 10.95 13.91
C SER A 20 20.36 12.17 13.10
N ALA A 21 19.50 13.19 13.10
CA ALA A 21 19.85 14.53 12.60
C ALA A 21 20.97 15.25 13.38
N SER A 22 21.50 14.67 14.47
CA SER A 22 22.58 15.26 15.28
C SER A 22 23.99 15.11 14.68
N ASN A 23 24.08 14.55 13.47
CA ASN A 23 25.34 14.37 12.75
C ASN A 23 25.75 15.63 11.94
N GLU A 24 26.93 15.61 11.31
CA GLU A 24 27.46 16.78 10.58
C GLU A 24 26.63 17.20 9.35
N VAL A 25 25.82 16.30 8.79
CA VAL A 25 24.89 16.57 7.68
C VAL A 25 23.64 17.31 8.18
N GLY A 26 23.30 17.16 9.47
CA GLY A 26 22.09 17.76 10.06
C GLY A 26 20.78 17.02 9.70
N SER A 27 20.88 15.82 9.13
CA SER A 27 19.74 14.98 8.74
C SER A 27 20.16 13.51 8.70
N GLU A 28 19.19 12.61 8.81
CA GLU A 28 19.36 11.17 8.63
C GLU A 28 19.87 10.84 7.23
N TYR A 29 20.76 9.86 7.10
CA TYR A 29 21.30 9.47 5.81
C TYR A 29 21.67 7.99 5.73
N ILE A 30 21.77 7.50 4.50
CA ILE A 30 22.38 6.21 4.16
C ILE A 30 23.34 6.46 2.98
N VAL A 31 24.61 6.10 3.15
CA VAL A 31 25.60 6.02 2.08
C VAL A 31 25.72 4.57 1.64
N MET A 32 25.55 4.31 0.35
CA MET A 32 25.53 2.96 -0.20
C MET A 32 26.22 2.88 -1.57
N GLU A 33 26.52 1.65 -1.97
CA GLU A 33 26.99 1.27 -3.29
C GLU A 33 26.08 1.86 -4.37
N ARG A 34 26.68 2.58 -5.32
CA ARG A 34 25.96 3.00 -6.51
C ARG A 34 25.57 1.75 -7.29
N VAL A 35 24.27 1.49 -7.40
CA VAL A 35 23.75 0.32 -8.11
C VAL A 35 24.16 0.41 -9.59
N PRO A 36 24.85 -0.61 -10.15
CA PRO A 36 25.22 -0.62 -11.56
C PRO A 36 23.99 -0.92 -12.42
N GLY A 37 23.95 -0.36 -13.64
CA GLY A 37 22.84 -0.59 -14.56
C GLY A 37 21.97 0.64 -14.77
N ARG A 38 20.74 0.41 -15.24
CA ARG A 38 19.71 1.44 -15.45
C ARG A 38 18.45 1.09 -14.69
N GLU A 39 17.65 2.08 -14.38
CA GLU A 39 16.33 1.86 -13.79
C GLU A 39 15.43 1.09 -14.76
N LEU A 40 14.55 0.25 -14.21
CA LEU A 40 13.59 -0.48 -15.01
C LEU A 40 12.60 0.49 -15.66
N SER A 41 12.20 1.56 -14.97
CA SER A 41 11.34 2.66 -15.47
C SER A 41 11.82 3.21 -16.83
N GLU A 42 13.10 3.54 -16.94
CA GLU A 42 13.72 4.14 -18.15
C GLU A 42 13.79 3.18 -19.33
N THR A 43 13.94 1.88 -19.04
CA THR A 43 14.22 0.86 -20.06
C THR A 43 12.98 0.09 -20.49
N TRP A 44 11.95 0.04 -19.63
CA TRP A 44 10.77 -0.80 -19.78
C TRP A 44 10.08 -0.68 -21.13
N GLN A 45 9.87 0.56 -21.60
CA GLN A 45 9.18 0.82 -22.86
C GLN A 45 9.99 0.32 -24.08
N SER A 46 11.32 0.36 -23.99
CA SER A 46 12.23 -0.08 -25.06
C SER A 46 12.50 -1.59 -25.07
N MET A 47 12.23 -2.29 -23.97
CA MET A 47 12.46 -3.73 -23.86
C MET A 47 11.62 -4.55 -24.83
N THR A 48 12.23 -5.61 -25.34
CA THR A 48 11.51 -6.68 -26.00
C THR A 48 10.64 -7.45 -25.01
N PHE A 49 9.65 -8.14 -25.56
CA PHE A 49 8.79 -9.02 -24.80
C PHE A 49 9.54 -10.06 -23.95
N LYS A 50 10.57 -10.70 -24.52
CA LYS A 50 11.35 -11.74 -23.82
C LYS A 50 12.14 -11.15 -22.64
N GLU A 51 12.65 -9.93 -22.78
CA GLU A 51 13.37 -9.24 -21.70
C GLU A 51 12.41 -8.89 -20.55
N ARG A 52 11.23 -8.35 -20.85
CA ARG A 52 10.22 -8.07 -19.81
C ARG A 52 9.82 -9.33 -19.06
N MET A 53 9.59 -10.45 -19.76
CA MET A 53 9.31 -11.74 -19.13
C MET A 53 10.43 -12.18 -18.18
N ALA A 54 11.69 -12.08 -18.61
CA ALA A 54 12.84 -12.46 -17.79
C ALA A 54 12.98 -11.55 -16.55
N VAL A 55 12.68 -10.26 -16.67
CA VAL A 55 12.64 -9.34 -15.52
C VAL A 55 11.54 -9.76 -14.53
N VAL A 56 10.32 -10.02 -15.00
CA VAL A 56 9.21 -10.47 -14.14
C VAL A 56 9.57 -11.78 -13.42
N GLU A 57 10.22 -12.71 -14.10
CA GLU A 57 10.73 -13.95 -13.51
C GLU A 57 11.74 -13.69 -12.39
N ASN A 58 12.72 -12.80 -12.62
CA ASN A 58 13.70 -12.42 -11.60
C ASN A 58 13.06 -11.72 -10.39
N ILE A 59 12.02 -10.92 -10.61
CA ILE A 59 11.27 -10.25 -9.53
C ILE A 59 10.58 -11.29 -8.65
N VAL A 60 9.91 -12.27 -9.27
CA VAL A 60 9.29 -13.37 -8.52
C VAL A 60 10.34 -14.19 -7.77
N ASP A 61 11.54 -14.37 -8.31
CA ASP A 61 12.64 -15.01 -7.60
C ASP A 61 13.12 -14.23 -6.37
N VAL A 62 13.15 -12.90 -6.45
CA VAL A 62 13.44 -12.06 -5.29
C VAL A 62 12.35 -12.21 -4.23
N GLU A 63 11.07 -12.15 -4.60
CA GLU A 63 9.97 -12.36 -3.65
C GLU A 63 9.97 -13.76 -3.05
N ARG A 64 10.33 -14.79 -3.82
CA ARG A 64 10.53 -16.14 -3.31
C ARG A 64 11.61 -16.20 -2.24
N ILE A 65 12.70 -15.45 -2.39
CA ILE A 65 13.73 -15.34 -1.36
C ILE A 65 13.15 -14.66 -0.12
N LEU A 66 12.50 -13.51 -0.27
CA LEU A 66 11.93 -12.72 0.84
C LEU A 66 10.90 -13.53 1.65
N PHE A 67 9.98 -14.20 0.95
CA PHE A 67 8.91 -15.02 1.55
C PHE A 67 9.43 -16.35 2.12
N GLY A 68 10.66 -16.75 1.76
CA GLY A 68 11.32 -17.92 2.32
C GLY A 68 12.01 -17.66 3.66
N ILE A 69 12.21 -16.39 4.04
CA ILE A 69 12.89 -16.04 5.30
C ILE A 69 11.94 -16.31 6.48
N GLN A 70 12.46 -17.01 7.49
CA GLN A 70 11.72 -17.28 8.72
C GLN A 70 12.00 -16.18 9.75
N PHE A 71 10.95 -15.45 10.15
CA PHE A 71 11.04 -14.43 11.18
C PHE A 71 10.29 -14.86 12.45
N PRO A 72 10.79 -14.48 13.63
CA PRO A 72 10.21 -14.90 14.91
C PRO A 72 9.02 -14.03 15.37
N ALA A 73 8.79 -12.88 14.75
CA ALA A 73 7.75 -11.91 15.10
C ALA A 73 7.48 -10.95 13.94
N SER A 74 6.38 -10.20 14.02
CA SER A 74 6.07 -9.05 13.16
C SER A 74 6.62 -7.76 13.77
N GLY A 75 6.97 -6.77 12.95
CA GLY A 75 7.66 -5.54 13.37
C GLY A 75 8.68 -5.10 12.33
N SER A 76 9.74 -4.40 12.75
CA SER A 76 10.85 -4.00 11.86
C SER A 76 12.18 -4.64 12.21
N LEU A 77 13.10 -4.65 11.24
CA LEU A 77 14.45 -5.18 11.41
C LEU A 77 15.38 -4.16 12.07
N TYR A 78 16.11 -4.62 13.09
CA TYR A 78 17.14 -3.83 13.77
C TYR A 78 18.44 -4.59 13.89
N PHE A 79 19.54 -3.84 14.04
CA PHE A 79 20.75 -4.39 14.64
C PHE A 79 20.48 -4.63 16.12
N LYS A 80 20.88 -5.79 16.63
CA LYS A 80 20.61 -6.17 18.02
C LYS A 80 21.16 -5.16 19.03
N ASP A 81 22.32 -4.59 18.73
CA ASP A 81 23.00 -3.66 19.64
C ASP A 81 22.55 -2.19 19.46
N PHE A 82 21.58 -1.92 18.57
CA PHE A 82 21.04 -0.58 18.33
C PHE A 82 19.89 -0.23 19.28
N LEU A 83 19.03 -1.21 19.58
CA LEU A 83 17.88 -1.00 20.47
C LEU A 83 18.33 -0.86 21.93
N GLY A 84 17.67 0.04 22.66
CA GLY A 84 17.87 0.23 24.09
C GLY A 84 17.49 -1.01 24.90
N ALA A 85 18.04 -1.16 26.11
CA ALA A 85 17.77 -2.31 26.97
C ALA A 85 16.28 -2.46 27.36
N ASP A 86 15.53 -1.35 27.35
CA ASP A 86 14.10 -1.30 27.69
C ASP A 86 13.19 -1.51 26.46
N GLU A 87 13.74 -1.53 25.24
CA GLU A 87 12.97 -1.75 24.02
C GLU A 87 12.74 -3.24 23.77
N LYS A 88 11.48 -3.60 23.53
CA LYS A 88 11.10 -4.99 23.22
C LYS A 88 11.72 -5.39 21.88
N SER A 89 12.36 -6.55 21.86
CA SER A 89 12.88 -7.15 20.63
C SER A 89 12.89 -8.67 20.70
N VAL A 90 12.88 -9.32 19.53
CA VAL A 90 12.98 -10.78 19.38
C VAL A 90 14.14 -11.10 18.46
N ASP A 91 15.13 -11.83 18.98
CA ASP A 91 16.35 -12.21 18.25
C ASP A 91 16.03 -13.02 16.98
N ILE A 92 16.70 -12.68 15.88
CA ILE A 92 16.68 -13.50 14.67
C ILE A 92 17.85 -14.49 14.74
N PRO A 93 17.60 -15.81 14.73
CA PRO A 93 18.67 -16.80 14.82
C PRO A 93 19.60 -16.75 13.60
N ASP A 94 20.91 -16.59 13.85
CA ASP A 94 21.95 -16.59 12.79
C ASP A 94 22.66 -17.97 12.65
N GLY A 95 21.99 -19.04 13.07
CA GLY A 95 22.53 -20.41 13.10
C GLY A 95 23.06 -20.82 14.48
N ALA A 96 23.42 -22.09 14.65
CA ALA A 96 23.78 -22.65 15.95
C ALA A 96 25.17 -22.16 16.42
N GLY A 97 25.19 -21.21 17.36
CA GLY A 97 26.38 -20.87 18.16
C GLY A 97 26.90 -19.43 18.04
N SER A 98 26.34 -18.58 17.17
CA SER A 98 26.67 -17.16 17.10
C SER A 98 25.67 -16.30 17.88
N ARG A 99 26.13 -15.18 18.45
CA ARG A 99 25.23 -14.13 18.97
C ARG A 99 24.45 -13.55 17.79
N ALA A 100 23.13 -13.48 17.91
CA ALA A 100 22.27 -12.88 16.89
C ALA A 100 22.75 -11.45 16.56
N LYS A 101 23.01 -11.18 15.28
CA LYS A 101 23.38 -9.82 14.81
C LYS A 101 22.14 -8.95 14.64
N PHE A 102 21.00 -9.56 14.33
CA PHE A 102 19.75 -8.87 14.02
C PHE A 102 18.61 -9.31 14.94
N CYS A 103 17.64 -8.43 15.14
CA CYS A 103 16.40 -8.72 15.84
C CYS A 103 15.21 -8.07 15.14
N VAL A 104 14.01 -8.55 15.47
CA VAL A 104 12.75 -7.86 15.16
C VAL A 104 12.39 -6.98 16.35
N GLY A 105 12.17 -5.70 16.11
CA GLY A 105 11.80 -4.70 17.12
C GLY A 105 10.47 -4.01 16.77
N PRO A 106 10.20 -2.84 17.38
CA PRO A 106 9.04 -2.02 17.06
C PRO A 106 8.89 -1.73 15.56
N SER A 107 7.68 -1.51 15.05
CA SER A 107 7.50 -1.16 13.64
C SER A 107 8.06 0.23 13.34
N THR A 108 8.77 0.35 12.22
CA THR A 108 9.25 1.62 11.63
C THR A 108 8.41 2.06 10.43
N GLU A 109 7.28 1.41 10.19
CA GLU A 109 6.32 1.81 9.16
C GLU A 109 5.84 3.24 9.40
N TYR A 110 5.77 4.03 8.34
CA TYR A 110 5.42 5.45 8.40
C TYR A 110 4.16 5.74 9.24
N LEU A 111 3.10 4.97 9.04
CA LEU A 111 1.82 5.17 9.73
C LEU A 111 1.87 4.90 11.25
N TRP A 112 2.90 4.25 11.77
CA TRP A 112 3.07 4.10 13.23
C TRP A 112 3.61 5.36 13.91
N TRP A 113 4.17 6.30 13.12
CA TRP A 113 4.85 7.49 13.65
C TRP A 113 4.23 8.79 13.15
N TYR A 114 3.50 8.74 12.02
CA TYR A 114 2.80 9.87 11.39
C TYR A 114 1.90 10.65 12.37
N GLN A 115 1.91 11.99 12.25
CA GLN A 115 1.09 12.93 13.02
C GLN A 115 1.06 12.62 14.52
N ASN A 116 2.14 12.85 15.27
CA ASN A 116 2.16 12.67 16.73
C ASN A 116 1.91 11.24 17.26
N ARG A 117 1.83 10.20 16.43
CA ARG A 117 1.68 8.81 16.93
C ARG A 117 2.84 8.40 17.82
N HIS A 118 4.05 8.91 17.58
CA HIS A 118 5.22 8.75 18.46
C HIS A 118 5.01 9.20 19.92
N LYS A 119 3.96 10.00 20.22
CA LYS A 119 3.62 10.48 21.58
C LYS A 119 2.61 9.58 22.31
N LEU A 120 2.22 8.45 21.73
CA LEU A 120 1.24 7.51 22.28
C LEU A 120 1.93 6.42 23.10
N ALA A 121 1.25 5.94 24.14
CA ALA A 121 1.75 4.87 25.00
C ALA A 121 1.19 3.51 24.57
N VAL A 122 1.35 3.19 23.28
CA VAL A 122 0.76 2.03 22.61
C VAL A 122 1.78 0.92 22.34
N ASN A 123 1.29 -0.24 21.92
CA ASN A 123 2.14 -1.37 21.56
C ASN A 123 2.68 -1.22 20.12
N TYR A 124 3.89 -0.65 19.97
CA TYR A 124 4.59 -0.53 18.69
C TYR A 124 5.20 -1.85 18.18
N GLY A 125 5.01 -2.96 18.90
CA GLY A 125 5.64 -4.23 18.60
C GLY A 125 7.00 -4.43 19.28
N PRO A 126 7.76 -5.48 18.92
CA PRO A 126 7.38 -6.51 17.96
C PRO A 126 6.18 -7.35 18.45
N TRP A 127 5.39 -7.88 17.53
CA TRP A 127 4.21 -8.70 17.83
C TRP A 127 4.48 -10.18 17.54
N GLN A 128 4.26 -11.04 18.52
CA GLN A 128 4.53 -12.48 18.37
C GLN A 128 3.34 -13.25 17.79
N SER A 129 2.17 -12.62 17.72
CA SER A 129 0.99 -13.19 17.07
C SER A 129 0.29 -12.18 16.16
N SER A 130 -0.39 -12.68 15.13
CA SER A 130 -1.24 -11.85 14.27
C SER A 130 -2.35 -11.15 15.05
N ILE A 131 -2.88 -11.77 16.11
CA ILE A 131 -3.91 -11.15 16.96
C ILE A 131 -3.37 -9.89 17.64
N GLU A 132 -2.16 -9.96 18.22
CA GLU A 132 -1.52 -8.79 18.84
C GLU A 132 -1.30 -7.65 17.85
N LEU A 133 -0.85 -7.96 16.63
CA LEU A 133 -0.67 -6.97 15.56
C LEU A 133 -2.00 -6.29 15.17
N LEU A 134 -3.04 -7.08 14.90
CA LEU A 134 -4.35 -6.55 14.50
C LEU A 134 -4.97 -5.70 15.62
N THR A 135 -4.88 -6.15 16.87
CA THR A 135 -5.37 -5.39 18.03
C THR A 135 -4.59 -4.07 18.18
N ALA A 136 -3.26 -4.10 18.05
CA ALA A 136 -2.42 -2.93 18.26
C ALA A 136 -2.74 -1.78 17.28
N ILE A 137 -3.13 -2.06 16.03
CA ILE A 137 -3.52 -0.99 15.10
C ILE A 137 -4.82 -0.29 15.52
N GLY A 138 -5.82 -1.04 15.98
CA GLY A 138 -7.10 -0.50 16.43
C GLY A 138 -6.94 0.30 17.72
N GLU A 139 -6.09 -0.18 18.64
CA GLU A 139 -5.73 0.54 19.87
C GLU A 139 -4.97 1.83 19.57
N ARG A 140 -3.99 1.79 18.66
CA ARG A 140 -3.23 2.97 18.21
C ARG A 140 -4.14 4.07 17.70
N GLU A 141 -5.02 3.76 16.76
CA GLU A 141 -5.91 4.77 16.16
C GLU A 141 -6.97 5.25 17.16
N THR A 142 -7.44 4.38 18.06
CA THR A 142 -8.36 4.78 19.13
C THR A 142 -7.70 5.77 20.08
N GLU A 143 -6.49 5.48 20.57
CA GLU A 143 -5.74 6.37 21.48
C GLU A 143 -5.40 7.69 20.79
N TRP A 144 -5.02 7.64 19.52
CA TRP A 144 -4.77 8.85 18.73
C TRP A 144 -6.00 9.75 18.66
N LEU A 145 -7.16 9.20 18.27
CA LEU A 145 -8.41 9.97 18.17
C LEU A 145 -8.87 10.52 19.51
N GLN A 146 -8.66 9.80 20.61
CA GLN A 146 -9.00 10.27 21.94
C GLN A 146 -8.12 11.45 22.39
N LYS A 147 -6.86 11.49 21.97
CA LYS A 147 -5.87 12.49 22.41
C LYS A 147 -5.77 13.70 21.48
N PHE A 148 -5.92 13.48 20.17
CA PHE A 148 -5.66 14.46 19.12
C PHE A 148 -6.80 14.60 18.10
N GLY A 149 -7.81 13.73 18.15
CA GLY A 149 -8.90 13.73 17.18
C GLY A 149 -9.77 14.98 17.32
N GLU A 150 -9.94 15.71 16.22
CA GLU A 150 -10.81 16.89 16.13
C GLU A 150 -11.83 16.74 15.01
N LYS A 151 -12.93 17.49 15.12
CA LYS A 151 -13.92 17.60 14.05
C LYS A 151 -13.28 18.30 12.86
N ARG A 152 -13.29 17.63 11.71
CA ARG A 152 -12.68 18.15 10.47
C ARG A 152 -13.57 17.85 9.28
N TYR A 153 -13.40 18.61 8.21
CA TYR A 153 -13.89 18.20 6.90
C TYR A 153 -13.09 16.99 6.41
N PRO A 154 -13.70 16.11 5.59
CA PRO A 154 -12.95 15.15 4.81
C PRO A 154 -11.78 15.82 4.08
N ARG A 155 -10.63 15.16 4.04
CA ARG A 155 -9.45 15.61 3.29
C ARG A 155 -9.81 15.80 1.82
N GLU A 156 -10.46 14.82 1.22
CA GLU A 156 -10.95 14.87 -0.15
C GLU A 156 -12.14 15.85 -0.22
N PRO A 157 -12.01 16.99 -0.93
CA PRO A 157 -13.06 18.01 -0.91
C PRO A 157 -14.40 17.53 -1.47
N LEU A 158 -14.36 16.64 -2.48
CA LEU A 158 -15.55 16.01 -3.05
C LEU A 158 -16.38 15.22 -2.02
N TYR A 159 -15.75 14.71 -0.97
CA TYR A 159 -16.47 13.95 0.05
C TYR A 159 -17.35 14.85 0.93
N ARG A 160 -17.09 16.17 0.98
CA ARG A 160 -17.84 17.10 1.84
C ARG A 160 -19.34 17.05 1.56
N GLU A 161 -19.74 16.92 0.30
CA GLU A 161 -21.15 16.77 -0.12
C GLU A 161 -21.79 15.54 0.55
N PHE A 162 -21.07 14.43 0.63
CA PHE A 162 -21.56 13.16 1.18
C PHE A 162 -21.73 13.18 2.71
N TYR A 163 -21.17 14.20 3.36
CA TYR A 163 -21.35 14.54 4.77
C TYR A 163 -22.22 15.79 4.96
N GLY A 164 -22.92 16.25 3.92
CA GLY A 164 -23.80 17.42 3.99
C GLY A 164 -23.07 18.73 4.32
N HIS A 165 -21.81 18.85 3.90
CA HIS A 165 -20.91 19.98 4.18
C HIS A 165 -20.74 20.26 5.69
N GLN A 166 -20.77 19.21 6.50
CA GLN A 166 -20.53 19.28 7.95
C GLN A 166 -19.18 18.67 8.33
N LEU A 167 -18.63 19.15 9.45
CA LEU A 167 -17.45 18.54 10.07
C LEU A 167 -17.81 17.13 10.57
N VAL A 168 -16.95 16.17 10.27
CA VAL A 168 -17.14 14.77 10.68
C VAL A 168 -16.62 14.59 12.10
N ASP A 169 -17.40 13.90 12.93
CA ASP A 169 -17.10 13.70 14.35
C ASP A 169 -16.18 12.47 14.56
N PRO A 170 -14.97 12.65 15.12
CA PRO A 170 -14.06 11.53 15.38
C PRO A 170 -14.63 10.48 16.36
N LEU A 171 -15.61 10.84 17.19
CA LEU A 171 -16.30 9.89 18.07
C LEU A 171 -17.04 8.79 17.29
N VAL A 172 -17.45 9.07 16.05
CA VAL A 172 -18.06 8.06 15.18
C VAL A 172 -16.99 7.05 14.74
N GLN A 173 -15.81 7.52 14.35
CA GLN A 173 -14.68 6.64 13.99
C GLN A 173 -14.21 5.80 15.17
N ILE A 174 -14.16 6.35 16.39
CA ILE A 174 -13.85 5.58 17.62
C ILE A 174 -14.83 4.43 17.83
N LYS A 175 -16.12 4.60 17.52
CA LYS A 175 -17.09 3.50 17.61
C LYS A 175 -16.77 2.39 16.61
N TYR A 176 -16.45 2.74 15.37
CA TYR A 176 -16.07 1.75 14.35
C TYR A 176 -14.74 1.07 14.66
N LEU A 177 -13.78 1.77 15.27
CA LEU A 177 -12.55 1.14 15.79
C LEU A 177 -12.84 0.18 16.95
N SER A 178 -13.79 0.52 17.83
CA SER A 178 -14.25 -0.41 18.87
C SER A 178 -14.91 -1.67 18.29
N ASP A 179 -15.67 -1.51 17.22
CA ASP A 179 -16.26 -2.63 16.48
C ASP A 179 -15.19 -3.46 15.77
N TYR A 180 -14.21 -2.81 15.14
CA TYR A 180 -13.02 -3.47 14.58
C TYR A 180 -12.29 -4.29 15.64
N LEU A 181 -12.05 -3.77 16.84
CA LEU A 181 -11.36 -4.50 17.91
C LEU A 181 -12.12 -5.76 18.36
N LYS A 182 -13.45 -5.81 18.23
CA LYS A 182 -14.23 -7.05 18.46
C LYS A 182 -14.06 -8.05 17.33
N VAL A 183 -13.90 -7.58 16.08
CA VAL A 183 -13.75 -8.40 14.88
C VAL A 183 -12.32 -8.89 14.69
N ALA A 184 -11.31 -8.10 15.05
CA ALA A 184 -9.88 -8.32 14.79
C ALA A 184 -9.36 -9.72 15.19
N PRO A 185 -9.69 -10.30 16.37
CA PRO A 185 -9.24 -11.65 16.72
C PRO A 185 -9.74 -12.73 15.76
N HIS A 186 -10.87 -12.50 15.09
CA HIS A 186 -11.46 -13.43 14.14
C HIS A 186 -10.90 -13.27 12.71
N LEU A 187 -10.23 -12.15 12.42
CA LEU A 187 -9.55 -11.91 11.14
C LEU A 187 -8.22 -12.66 11.00
N VAL A 188 -7.74 -13.31 12.06
CA VAL A 188 -6.59 -14.21 11.98
C VAL A 188 -7.01 -15.52 11.30
N PRO A 189 -6.36 -15.93 10.18
CA PRO A 189 -6.66 -17.22 9.55
C PRO A 189 -6.30 -18.39 10.48
N ASP A 190 -7.10 -19.45 10.46
CA ASP A 190 -6.83 -20.63 11.31
C ASP A 190 -5.63 -21.45 10.79
N ALA A 191 -5.27 -21.30 9.50
CA ALA A 191 -4.11 -21.93 8.91
C ALA A 191 -2.82 -21.23 9.39
N GLU A 192 -1.99 -21.93 10.16
CA GLU A 192 -0.78 -21.39 10.79
C GLU A 192 0.21 -20.84 9.76
N GLU A 193 0.33 -21.48 8.59
CA GLU A 193 1.22 -21.04 7.52
C GLU A 193 0.86 -19.65 6.95
N LEU A 194 -0.41 -19.22 7.08
CA LEU A 194 -0.85 -17.89 6.66
C LEU A 194 -0.47 -16.81 7.67
N ASN A 195 -0.12 -17.20 8.90
CA ASN A 195 0.28 -16.30 9.97
C ASN A 195 1.80 -16.10 10.06
N ALA A 196 2.56 -16.80 9.22
CA ALA A 196 4.02 -16.71 9.20
C ALA A 196 4.48 -15.26 8.91
N PRO A 197 5.25 -14.63 9.80
CA PRO A 197 5.76 -13.28 9.56
C PRO A 197 6.70 -13.27 8.36
N THR A 198 6.44 -12.39 7.41
CA THR A 198 7.06 -12.30 6.09
C THR A 198 7.42 -10.85 5.79
N ILE A 199 8.52 -10.65 5.08
CA ILE A 199 8.96 -9.34 4.63
C ILE A 199 8.75 -9.19 3.12
N ARG A 200 8.45 -7.98 2.68
CA ARG A 200 8.26 -7.63 1.27
C ARG A 200 8.75 -6.20 1.03
N HIS A 201 9.14 -5.90 -0.20
CA HIS A 201 9.48 -4.54 -0.58
C HIS A 201 8.24 -3.61 -0.51
N PRO A 202 8.32 -2.45 0.18
CA PRO A 202 7.17 -1.57 0.39
C PRO A 202 6.73 -0.88 -0.90
N ASP A 203 7.67 -0.43 -1.75
CA ASP A 203 7.37 0.14 -3.06
C ASP A 203 8.18 -0.55 -4.18
N LEU A 204 7.67 -1.68 -4.68
CA LEU A 204 8.30 -2.42 -5.78
C LEU A 204 7.99 -1.76 -7.14
N SER A 205 8.27 -0.48 -7.26
CA SER A 205 8.12 0.31 -8.47
C SER A 205 9.28 0.09 -9.45
N PRO A 206 9.07 0.26 -10.77
CA PRO A 206 10.16 0.16 -11.75
C PRO A 206 11.32 1.15 -11.53
N SER A 207 11.10 2.29 -10.88
CA SER A 207 12.17 3.24 -10.49
C SER A 207 13.08 2.69 -9.40
N ASN A 208 12.58 1.79 -8.55
CA ASN A 208 13.34 1.20 -7.46
C ASN A 208 14.10 -0.08 -7.86
N ILE A 209 14.00 -0.51 -9.12
CA ILE A 209 14.63 -1.74 -9.63
C ILE A 209 15.65 -1.39 -10.70
N PHE A 210 16.89 -1.83 -10.51
CA PHE A 210 17.98 -1.65 -11.45
C PHE A 210 18.29 -2.94 -12.18
N ILE A 211 18.61 -2.82 -13.46
CA ILE A 211 18.94 -3.94 -14.33
C ILE A 211 20.26 -3.73 -15.08
N SER A 212 20.95 -4.82 -15.35
CA SER A 212 22.11 -4.85 -16.25
C SER A 212 21.69 -4.70 -17.72
N GLU A 213 22.65 -4.47 -18.61
CA GLU A 213 22.44 -4.56 -20.07
C GLU A 213 21.92 -5.94 -20.53
N THR A 214 22.15 -6.98 -19.74
CA THR A 214 21.68 -8.35 -19.99
C THR A 214 20.30 -8.64 -19.41
N GLY A 215 19.64 -7.65 -18.79
CA GLY A 215 18.30 -7.78 -18.21
C GLY A 215 18.24 -8.46 -16.84
N SER A 216 19.37 -8.63 -16.16
CA SER A 216 19.42 -9.20 -14.79
C SER A 216 19.26 -8.10 -13.74
N ILE A 217 18.54 -8.36 -12.66
CA ILE A 217 18.41 -7.41 -11.54
C ILE A 217 19.77 -7.25 -10.85
N THR A 218 20.28 -6.03 -10.84
CA THR A 218 21.57 -5.65 -10.23
C THR A 218 21.41 -5.06 -8.84
N GLY A 219 20.25 -4.45 -8.55
CA GLY A 219 19.94 -3.92 -7.23
C GLY A 219 18.50 -3.43 -7.13
N ILE A 220 17.96 -3.50 -5.92
CA ILE A 220 16.68 -2.95 -5.51
C ILE A 220 16.96 -1.98 -4.37
N ILE A 221 16.47 -0.75 -4.51
CA ILE A 221 16.66 0.34 -3.54
C ILE A 221 15.34 0.69 -2.87
N ASP A 222 15.35 1.68 -1.97
CA ASP A 222 14.15 2.23 -1.33
C ASP A 222 13.43 1.24 -0.39
N TRP A 223 14.23 0.60 0.48
CA TRP A 223 13.75 -0.31 1.52
C TRP A 223 13.29 0.41 2.80
N GLN A 224 13.10 1.72 2.77
CA GLN A 224 12.60 2.48 3.93
C GLN A 224 11.19 2.04 4.31
N HIS A 225 10.85 2.11 5.60
CA HIS A 225 9.55 1.65 6.13
C HIS A 225 9.18 0.18 5.86
N THR A 226 10.13 -0.64 5.40
CA THR A 226 9.91 -2.08 5.20
C THR A 226 9.53 -2.75 6.53
N ALA A 227 8.44 -3.52 6.52
CA ALA A 227 7.93 -4.22 7.69
C ALA A 227 7.86 -5.74 7.49
N ILE A 228 8.00 -6.46 8.60
CA ILE A 228 7.68 -7.88 8.70
C ILE A 228 6.24 -7.98 9.20
N LEU A 229 5.36 -8.56 8.39
CA LEU A 229 3.94 -8.77 8.70
C LEU A 229 3.53 -10.20 8.33
N PRO A 230 2.45 -10.77 8.90
CA PRO A 230 1.94 -12.07 8.50
C PRO A 230 1.71 -12.16 6.99
N ILE A 231 2.02 -13.30 6.37
CA ILE A 231 1.93 -13.48 4.92
C ILE A 231 0.53 -13.16 4.37
N PHE A 232 -0.55 -13.39 5.13
CA PHE A 232 -1.91 -13.02 4.69
C PHE A 232 -2.13 -11.51 4.53
N LEU A 233 -1.32 -10.67 5.18
CA LEU A 233 -1.33 -9.21 5.02
C LEU A 233 -0.33 -8.74 3.94
N GLN A 234 0.70 -9.54 3.64
CA GLN A 234 1.71 -9.18 2.64
C GLN A 234 1.37 -9.69 1.23
N ALA A 235 0.68 -10.82 1.11
CA ALA A 235 0.47 -11.53 -0.14
C ALA A 235 -0.53 -10.83 -1.08
N LYS A 236 0.01 -10.07 -2.03
CA LYS A 236 -0.74 -9.43 -3.13
C LYS A 236 0.10 -9.40 -4.41
N ILE A 237 -0.48 -9.11 -5.57
CA ILE A 237 0.32 -8.76 -6.75
C ILE A 237 0.79 -7.30 -6.57
N PRO A 238 2.09 -6.97 -6.71
CA PRO A 238 2.58 -5.61 -6.60
C PRO A 238 1.91 -4.69 -7.64
N LYS A 239 1.70 -3.41 -7.28
CA LYS A 239 0.90 -2.44 -8.04
C LYS A 239 1.30 -2.33 -9.52
N HIS A 240 2.60 -2.32 -9.81
CA HIS A 240 3.14 -2.20 -11.17
C HIS A 240 3.13 -3.51 -11.96
N PHE A 241 2.73 -4.62 -11.33
CA PHE A 241 2.69 -5.96 -11.92
C PHE A 241 1.27 -6.55 -11.92
N GLN A 242 0.27 -5.79 -11.48
CA GLN A 242 -1.14 -6.16 -11.52
C GLN A 242 -1.89 -5.44 -12.64
N ASN A 243 -3.09 -5.95 -12.95
CA ASN A 243 -4.02 -5.40 -13.93
C ASN A 243 -5.45 -5.75 -13.51
N TYR A 244 -5.77 -5.50 -12.23
CA TYR A 244 -7.10 -5.70 -11.66
C TYR A 244 -8.12 -4.79 -12.35
N GLY A 245 -9.37 -5.25 -12.43
CA GLY A 245 -10.44 -4.62 -13.21
C GLY A 245 -10.49 -5.05 -14.68
N ASP A 246 -9.51 -5.83 -15.15
CA ASP A 246 -9.50 -6.43 -16.49
C ASP A 246 -9.90 -7.91 -16.43
N ASP A 247 -11.05 -8.25 -17.05
CA ASP A 247 -11.64 -9.60 -17.04
C ASP A 247 -10.67 -10.67 -17.57
N ASP A 248 -9.86 -10.35 -18.58
CA ASP A 248 -8.88 -11.29 -19.12
C ASP A 248 -7.76 -11.59 -18.12
N SER A 249 -7.27 -10.56 -17.42
CA SER A 249 -6.22 -10.69 -16.41
C SER A 249 -6.71 -11.46 -15.18
N GLU A 250 -7.88 -11.10 -14.65
CA GLU A 250 -8.46 -11.72 -13.44
C GLU A 250 -8.83 -13.18 -13.66
N ASN A 251 -9.25 -13.56 -14.87
CA ASN A 251 -9.53 -14.95 -15.24
C ASN A 251 -8.30 -15.70 -15.77
N PHE A 252 -7.09 -15.14 -15.60
CA PHE A 252 -5.82 -15.73 -16.01
C PHE A 252 -5.83 -16.19 -17.48
N ARG A 253 -6.47 -15.42 -18.37
CA ARG A 253 -6.53 -15.72 -19.80
C ARG A 253 -5.24 -15.29 -20.46
N ARG A 254 -4.79 -16.08 -21.45
CA ARG A 254 -3.57 -15.76 -22.19
C ARG A 254 -3.72 -14.42 -22.92
N PRO A 255 -2.86 -13.43 -22.67
CA PRO A 255 -2.94 -12.12 -23.30
C PRO A 255 -2.85 -12.20 -24.82
N LYS A 256 -3.71 -11.45 -25.51
CA LYS A 256 -3.73 -11.31 -26.98
C LYS A 256 -3.89 -9.84 -27.34
N LEU A 257 -3.30 -9.43 -28.46
CA LEU A 257 -3.58 -8.14 -29.08
C LEU A 257 -5.00 -8.15 -29.65
N ALA A 258 -5.68 -7.02 -29.60
CA ALA A 258 -6.96 -6.85 -30.27
C ALA A 258 -6.86 -7.15 -31.78
N GLU A 259 -7.96 -7.66 -32.33
CA GLU A 259 -8.07 -7.86 -33.78
C GLU A 259 -8.07 -6.49 -34.48
N GLY A 260 -7.26 -6.35 -35.54
CA GLY A 260 -7.21 -5.10 -36.31
C GLY A 260 -6.28 -4.00 -35.75
N VAL A 261 -5.40 -4.32 -34.79
CA VAL A 261 -4.37 -3.39 -34.25
C VAL A 261 -3.57 -2.67 -35.34
N ASP A 262 -3.28 -3.35 -36.46
CA ASP A 262 -2.52 -2.78 -37.58
C ASP A 262 -3.29 -1.68 -38.34
N THR A 263 -4.62 -1.61 -38.14
CA THR A 263 -5.50 -0.64 -38.79
C THR A 263 -6.00 0.47 -37.85
N MET A 264 -5.60 0.42 -36.56
CA MET A 264 -5.95 1.44 -35.57
C MET A 264 -5.20 2.76 -35.82
N SER A 265 -5.74 3.86 -35.29
CA SER A 265 -5.00 5.12 -35.23
C SER A 265 -3.73 4.95 -34.36
N GLU A 266 -2.72 5.81 -34.52
CA GLU A 266 -1.51 5.73 -33.69
C GLU A 266 -1.83 5.86 -32.18
N SER A 267 -2.80 6.72 -31.85
CA SER A 267 -3.34 6.89 -30.50
C SER A 267 -3.93 5.59 -29.95
N ASP A 268 -4.91 5.01 -30.67
CA ASP A 268 -5.61 3.82 -30.19
C ASP A 268 -4.69 2.61 -30.14
N ARG A 269 -3.75 2.51 -31.10
CA ARG A 269 -2.71 1.50 -31.10
C ARG A 269 -1.81 1.61 -29.88
N LYS A 270 -1.46 2.82 -29.44
CA LYS A 270 -0.65 3.03 -28.23
C LYS A 270 -1.39 2.55 -26.98
N VAL A 271 -2.67 2.90 -26.84
CA VAL A 271 -3.53 2.45 -25.72
C VAL A 271 -3.65 0.93 -25.69
N GLU A 272 -3.94 0.31 -26.83
CA GLU A 272 -4.07 -1.15 -26.93
C GLU A 272 -2.73 -1.86 -26.63
N MET A 273 -1.61 -1.33 -27.12
CA MET A 273 -0.29 -1.88 -26.81
C MET A 273 0.06 -1.77 -25.31
N GLU A 274 -0.32 -0.67 -24.65
CA GLU A 274 -0.13 -0.52 -23.21
C GLU A 274 -0.97 -1.53 -22.41
N LEU A 275 -2.26 -1.65 -22.74
CA LEU A 275 -3.16 -2.62 -22.12
C LEU A 275 -2.66 -4.05 -22.32
N TYR A 276 -2.23 -4.38 -23.54
CA TYR A 276 -1.62 -5.68 -23.85
C TYR A 276 -0.37 -5.94 -22.99
N CYS A 277 0.49 -4.93 -22.82
CA CYS A 277 1.66 -5.06 -21.95
C CYS A 277 1.26 -5.29 -20.48
N ARG A 278 0.26 -4.56 -19.95
CA ARG A 278 -0.23 -4.76 -18.58
C ARG A 278 -0.79 -6.18 -18.36
N ARG A 279 -1.63 -6.67 -19.29
CA ARG A 279 -2.14 -8.05 -19.29
C ARG A 279 -1.01 -9.08 -19.28
N GLN A 280 0.03 -8.86 -20.10
CA GLN A 280 1.21 -9.73 -20.14
C GLN A 280 1.93 -9.78 -18.80
N VAL A 281 2.24 -8.62 -18.23
CA VAL A 281 2.99 -8.54 -16.98
C VAL A 281 2.24 -9.25 -15.85
N HIS A 282 0.93 -8.98 -15.73
CA HIS A 282 0.05 -9.66 -14.78
C HIS A 282 0.05 -11.18 -14.99
N TYR A 283 -0.15 -11.63 -16.22
CA TYR A 283 -0.19 -13.04 -16.58
C TYR A 283 1.12 -13.76 -16.24
N PHE A 284 2.27 -13.18 -16.61
CA PHE A 284 3.57 -13.79 -16.31
C PHE A 284 3.90 -13.76 -14.83
N TYR A 285 3.59 -12.66 -14.14
CA TYR A 285 3.79 -12.58 -12.70
C TYR A 285 3.03 -13.68 -11.98
N LEU A 286 1.73 -13.83 -12.25
CA LEU A 286 0.92 -14.91 -11.68
C LEU A 286 1.46 -16.30 -12.07
N GLY A 287 1.82 -16.51 -13.33
CA GLY A 287 2.38 -17.77 -13.81
C GLY A 287 3.69 -18.16 -13.12
N TYR A 288 4.64 -17.24 -12.99
CA TYR A 288 5.90 -17.46 -12.30
C TYR A 288 5.68 -17.65 -10.79
N THR A 289 4.86 -16.82 -10.15
CA THR A 289 4.52 -16.96 -8.73
C THR A 289 3.91 -18.33 -8.45
N SER A 290 3.01 -18.81 -9.32
CA SER A 290 2.38 -20.12 -9.15
C SER A 290 3.36 -21.30 -9.19
N SER A 291 4.43 -21.17 -9.96
CA SER A 291 5.44 -22.23 -10.13
C SER A 291 6.59 -22.12 -9.13
N ARG A 292 6.97 -20.90 -8.72
CA ARG A 292 8.19 -20.61 -7.94
C ARG A 292 7.91 -20.24 -6.48
N ASN A 293 6.75 -19.66 -6.16
CA ASN A 293 6.42 -19.17 -4.82
C ASN A 293 5.02 -19.62 -4.37
N LYS A 294 4.87 -20.92 -4.11
CA LYS A 294 3.58 -21.55 -3.74
C LYS A 294 2.95 -20.96 -2.47
N PRO A 295 3.69 -20.68 -1.37
CA PRO A 295 3.11 -20.06 -0.18
C PRO A 295 2.47 -18.70 -0.49
N HIS A 296 3.15 -17.89 -1.31
CA HIS A 296 2.63 -16.60 -1.76
C HIS A 296 1.38 -16.76 -2.63
N LEU A 297 1.38 -17.67 -3.61
CA LEU A 297 0.18 -17.94 -4.41
C LEU A 297 -1.01 -18.34 -3.52
N TYR A 298 -0.76 -19.24 -2.56
CA TYR A 298 -1.79 -19.72 -1.64
C TYR A 298 -2.40 -18.60 -0.78
N ALA A 299 -1.56 -17.66 -0.33
CA ALA A 299 -1.99 -16.51 0.47
C ALA A 299 -2.61 -15.37 -0.38
N MET A 300 -2.35 -15.31 -1.69
CA MET A 300 -2.85 -14.27 -2.58
C MET A 300 -4.22 -14.59 -3.19
N GLY A 301 -4.57 -15.87 -3.33
CA GLY A 301 -5.65 -16.33 -4.22
C GLY A 301 -7.04 -16.52 -3.61
N LYS A 302 -7.31 -16.06 -2.37
CA LYS A 302 -8.62 -16.26 -1.73
C LYS A 302 -9.27 -14.92 -1.38
N HIS A 303 -10.52 -14.74 -1.80
CA HIS A 303 -11.32 -13.53 -1.54
C HIS A 303 -11.34 -13.14 -0.05
N ASN A 304 -11.50 -14.12 0.84
CA ASN A 304 -11.46 -13.89 2.28
C ASN A 304 -10.13 -13.32 2.83
N LEU A 305 -9.00 -13.54 2.15
CA LEU A 305 -7.71 -12.95 2.54
C LEU A 305 -7.61 -11.49 2.09
N VAL A 306 -8.19 -11.16 0.92
CA VAL A 306 -8.33 -9.77 0.46
C VAL A 306 -9.18 -8.97 1.44
N LEU A 307 -10.31 -9.52 1.91
CA LEU A 307 -11.16 -8.85 2.91
C LEU A 307 -10.43 -8.59 4.23
N ARG A 308 -9.68 -9.58 4.75
CA ARG A 308 -8.86 -9.43 5.98
C ARG A 308 -7.83 -8.31 5.82
N ASN A 309 -7.16 -8.27 4.67
CA ASN A 309 -6.16 -7.27 4.33
C ASN A 309 -6.78 -5.86 4.24
N GLN A 310 -7.88 -5.71 3.49
CA GLN A 310 -8.58 -4.44 3.34
C GLN A 310 -9.08 -3.88 4.67
N LEU A 311 -9.63 -4.72 5.55
CA LEU A 311 -10.08 -4.28 6.86
C LEU A 311 -8.91 -3.87 7.78
N TYR A 312 -7.80 -4.61 7.73
CA TYR A 312 -6.56 -4.21 8.43
C TYR A 312 -6.05 -2.86 7.93
N ASP A 313 -5.87 -2.70 6.63
CA ASP A 313 -5.37 -1.47 6.01
C ASP A 313 -6.28 -0.28 6.32
N THR A 314 -7.60 -0.48 6.23
CA THR A 314 -8.59 0.59 6.48
C THR A 314 -8.64 1.00 7.94
N ALA A 315 -8.53 0.05 8.87
CA ALA A 315 -8.47 0.35 10.30
C ALA A 315 -7.17 1.09 10.70
N ALA A 316 -6.09 0.93 9.93
CA ALA A 316 -4.81 1.61 10.16
C ALA A 316 -4.72 3.02 9.55
N ARG A 317 -5.72 3.46 8.77
CA ARG A 317 -5.71 4.77 8.10
C ARG A 317 -5.78 5.93 9.12
N PRO A 318 -5.01 7.01 8.93
CA PRO A 318 -5.12 8.20 9.75
C PRO A 318 -6.50 8.86 9.68
N TRP A 319 -6.83 9.62 10.73
CA TRP A 319 -8.07 10.41 10.77
C TRP A 319 -8.01 11.61 9.81
N GLU A 320 -8.69 11.47 8.69
CA GLU A 320 -8.78 12.50 7.66
C GLU A 320 -10.21 13.02 7.46
N GLY A 321 -11.09 12.81 8.44
CA GLY A 321 -12.49 13.25 8.37
C GLY A 321 -13.39 12.29 7.59
N ASP A 322 -12.98 11.02 7.44
CA ASP A 322 -13.78 9.96 6.83
C ASP A 322 -14.03 8.86 7.86
N ASN A 323 -15.31 8.58 8.15
CA ASN A 323 -15.73 7.46 8.99
C ASN A 323 -16.45 6.36 8.21
N THR A 324 -16.64 6.57 6.90
CA THR A 324 -17.42 5.69 6.03
C THR A 324 -16.59 4.54 5.53
N SER A 325 -15.31 4.78 5.18
CA SER A 325 -14.41 3.69 4.75
C SER A 325 -14.36 2.54 5.75
N LEU A 326 -14.12 2.82 7.04
CA LEU A 326 -14.00 1.75 8.06
C LEU A 326 -15.32 1.03 8.29
N GLN A 327 -16.43 1.77 8.38
CA GLN A 327 -17.75 1.16 8.54
C GLN A 327 -18.12 0.28 7.35
N ALA A 328 -17.88 0.74 6.12
CA ALA A 328 -18.17 -0.01 4.90
C ALA A 328 -17.35 -1.31 4.83
N GLN A 329 -16.06 -1.26 5.20
CA GLN A 329 -15.23 -2.46 5.26
C GLN A 329 -15.66 -3.44 6.35
N LEU A 330 -16.10 -2.94 7.52
CA LEU A 330 -16.71 -3.79 8.54
C LEU A 330 -17.98 -4.47 8.00
N ILE A 331 -18.91 -3.73 7.39
CA ILE A 331 -20.14 -4.29 6.80
C ILE A 331 -19.81 -5.37 5.77
N ARG A 332 -18.94 -5.08 4.80
CA ARG A 332 -18.53 -6.06 3.76
C ARG A 332 -17.88 -7.31 4.36
N THR A 333 -17.09 -7.14 5.41
CA THR A 333 -16.49 -8.26 6.17
C THR A 333 -17.55 -9.12 6.84
N LEU A 334 -18.60 -8.50 7.41
CA LEU A 334 -19.70 -9.21 8.06
C LEU A 334 -20.62 -9.92 7.06
N GLU A 335 -20.86 -9.32 5.88
CA GLU A 335 -21.61 -9.94 4.78
C GLU A 335 -20.95 -11.24 4.28
N HIS A 336 -19.61 -11.27 4.27
CA HIS A 336 -18.81 -12.43 3.86
C HIS A 336 -18.26 -13.21 5.06
N TRP A 337 -18.88 -13.06 6.25
CA TRP A 337 -18.44 -13.74 7.47
C TRP A 337 -18.31 -15.27 7.34
N PRO A 338 -19.19 -15.99 6.62
CA PRO A 338 -19.03 -17.44 6.40
C PRO A 338 -17.74 -17.84 5.65
N GLU A 339 -17.07 -16.92 4.96
CA GLU A 339 -15.76 -17.15 4.35
C GLU A 339 -14.60 -16.89 5.32
N ILE A 340 -14.86 -16.19 6.43
CA ILE A 340 -13.86 -15.78 7.44
C ILE A 340 -13.81 -16.78 8.59
N LYS A 341 -14.96 -17.28 9.05
CA LYS A 341 -15.07 -18.24 10.15
C LYS A 341 -15.90 -19.46 9.76
N ALA A 342 -15.72 -20.53 10.54
CA ALA A 342 -16.43 -21.79 10.33
C ALA A 342 -17.95 -21.61 10.39
N GLU A 343 -18.66 -22.48 9.68
CA GLU A 343 -20.11 -22.46 9.60
C GLU A 343 -20.75 -22.57 11.01
N GLY A 344 -21.58 -21.59 11.37
CA GLY A 344 -22.29 -21.55 12.65
C GLY A 344 -21.73 -20.56 13.68
N GLU A 345 -20.56 -19.96 13.45
CA GLU A 345 -20.08 -18.84 14.28
C GLU A 345 -20.71 -17.53 13.83
N ALA A 346 -21.56 -16.94 14.68
CA ALA A 346 -22.12 -15.63 14.41
C ALA A 346 -21.06 -14.52 14.54
N PRO A 347 -21.14 -13.44 13.75
CA PRO A 347 -20.23 -12.31 13.89
C PRO A 347 -20.39 -11.62 15.26
N PRO A 348 -19.31 -11.04 15.82
CA PRO A 348 -19.33 -10.42 17.15
C PRO A 348 -20.09 -9.08 17.20
N ILE A 349 -20.42 -8.52 16.04
CA ILE A 349 -21.15 -7.27 15.85
C ILE A 349 -22.16 -7.44 14.72
N GLN A 350 -23.17 -6.57 14.70
CA GLN A 350 -24.18 -6.52 13.63
C GLN A 350 -24.59 -5.06 13.41
N TYR A 351 -24.72 -4.68 12.15
CA TYR A 351 -25.34 -3.42 11.74
C TYR A 351 -26.79 -3.70 11.31
N SER A 352 -27.68 -2.74 11.52
CA SER A 352 -29.01 -2.82 10.94
C SER A 352 -28.96 -2.71 9.42
N GLU A 353 -30.00 -3.20 8.73
CA GLU A 353 -30.12 -3.10 7.28
C GLU A 353 -30.10 -1.63 6.82
N ALA A 354 -30.75 -0.73 7.58
CA ALA A 354 -30.76 0.70 7.29
C ALA A 354 -29.36 1.34 7.44
N GLU A 355 -28.63 1.03 8.52
CA GLU A 355 -27.25 1.52 8.70
C GLU A 355 -26.32 1.00 7.61
N SER A 356 -26.49 -0.26 7.23
CA SER A 356 -25.66 -0.91 6.21
C SER A 356 -25.90 -0.27 4.84
N GLN A 357 -27.17 -0.10 4.47
CA GLN A 357 -27.55 0.53 3.21
C GLN A 357 -27.05 1.98 3.13
N GLU A 358 -27.28 2.80 4.17
CA GLU A 358 -26.83 4.19 4.20
C GLU A 358 -25.30 4.31 4.05
N CYS A 359 -24.56 3.45 4.76
CA CYS A 359 -23.10 3.42 4.69
C CYS A 359 -22.60 3.02 3.30
N LEU A 360 -23.15 1.94 2.73
CA LEU A 360 -22.71 1.42 1.42
C LEU A 360 -23.09 2.35 0.27
N GLU A 361 -24.22 3.06 0.36
CA GLU A 361 -24.57 4.12 -0.60
C GLU A 361 -23.57 5.28 -0.55
N ARG A 362 -23.12 5.66 0.64
CA ARG A 362 -22.10 6.71 0.79
C ARG A 362 -20.72 6.25 0.29
N ASP A 363 -20.30 5.02 0.62
CA ASP A 363 -19.06 4.39 0.12
C ASP A 363 -19.06 4.28 -1.42
N ALA A 364 -20.21 3.98 -2.04
CA ALA A 364 -20.34 3.97 -3.49
C ALA A 364 -20.11 5.36 -4.10
N LYS A 365 -20.68 6.42 -3.50
CA LYS A 365 -20.43 7.81 -3.94
C LYS A 365 -18.96 8.22 -3.79
N GLN A 366 -18.30 7.84 -2.69
CA GLN A 366 -16.87 8.07 -2.49
C GLN A 366 -16.03 7.40 -3.58
N LYS A 367 -16.33 6.14 -3.92
CA LYS A 367 -15.64 5.41 -5.00
C LYS A 367 -15.86 6.02 -6.37
N ASP A 368 -17.07 6.50 -6.67
CA ASP A 368 -17.36 7.19 -7.93
C ASP A 368 -16.57 8.50 -8.01
N ALA A 369 -16.49 9.26 -6.91
CA ALA A 369 -15.68 10.48 -6.82
C ALA A 369 -14.17 10.20 -6.97
N ASP A 370 -13.66 9.12 -6.37
CA ASP A 370 -12.26 8.70 -6.51
C ASP A 370 -11.93 8.33 -7.96
N ALA A 371 -12.84 7.62 -8.64
CA ALA A 371 -12.68 7.25 -10.04
C ALA A 371 -12.65 8.47 -10.95
N GLN A 372 -13.51 9.46 -10.69
CA GLN A 372 -13.48 10.74 -11.41
C GLN A 372 -12.19 11.51 -11.15
N MET A 373 -11.74 11.58 -9.89
CA MET A 373 -10.48 12.23 -9.54
C MET A 373 -9.27 11.56 -10.20
N GLN A 374 -9.31 10.23 -10.34
CA GLN A 374 -8.27 9.49 -11.04
C GLN A 374 -8.20 9.88 -12.53
N GLN A 375 -9.34 10.04 -13.20
CA GLN A 375 -9.38 10.53 -14.60
C GLN A 375 -8.80 11.95 -14.72
N VAL A 376 -9.09 12.81 -13.75
CA VAL A 376 -8.53 14.17 -13.67
C VAL A 376 -7.00 14.11 -13.53
N ARG A 377 -6.49 13.29 -12.59
CA ARG A 377 -5.04 13.09 -12.41
C ARG A 377 -4.36 12.58 -13.68
N GLU A 378 -4.97 11.61 -14.36
CA GLU A 378 -4.45 11.07 -15.63
C GLU A 378 -4.41 12.11 -16.74
N ALA A 379 -5.44 12.96 -16.84
CA ALA A 379 -5.46 14.06 -17.80
C ALA A 379 -4.42 15.14 -17.48
N ILE A 380 -4.19 15.43 -16.19
CA ILE A 380 -3.15 16.36 -15.74
C ILE A 380 -1.74 15.73 -15.87
N GLY A 381 -1.61 14.41 -15.81
CA GLY A 381 -0.34 13.71 -15.83
C GLY A 381 0.39 13.76 -14.48
N VAL A 382 -0.35 13.65 -13.38
CA VAL A 382 0.18 13.59 -12.02
C VAL A 382 -0.21 12.27 -11.36
N ASP A 383 0.55 11.85 -10.35
CA ASP A 383 0.18 10.70 -9.54
C ASP A 383 -0.84 11.05 -8.44
N ILE A 384 -1.11 10.11 -7.53
CA ILE A 384 -2.09 10.27 -6.46
C ILE A 384 -1.72 11.36 -5.46
N GLU A 385 -0.42 11.60 -5.28
CA GLU A 385 0.16 12.63 -4.40
C GLU A 385 0.32 13.96 -5.15
N GLY A 386 -0.02 14.03 -6.44
CA GLY A 386 0.20 15.21 -7.27
C GLY A 386 1.62 15.34 -7.81
N TRP A 387 2.46 14.30 -7.67
CA TRP A 387 3.84 14.33 -8.09
C TRP A 387 3.95 14.12 -9.60
N VAL A 388 4.98 14.75 -10.17
CA VAL A 388 5.30 14.72 -11.59
C VAL A 388 6.82 14.82 -11.76
N LEU A 389 7.33 14.30 -12.88
CA LEU A 389 8.74 14.49 -13.22
C LEU A 389 9.07 15.99 -13.36
N ASN A 390 10.28 16.38 -12.96
CA ASN A 390 10.69 17.79 -12.96
C ASN A 390 10.47 18.46 -14.34
N ASP A 391 10.84 17.76 -15.42
CA ASP A 391 10.72 18.25 -16.79
C ASP A 391 9.26 18.36 -17.27
N GLU A 392 8.32 17.68 -16.60
CA GLU A 392 6.89 17.68 -16.93
C GLU A 392 6.08 18.63 -16.04
N PHE A 393 6.69 19.19 -14.99
CA PHE A 393 6.02 20.03 -13.99
C PHE A 393 5.26 21.21 -14.59
N GLU A 394 5.93 22.04 -15.40
CA GLU A 394 5.30 23.22 -16.02
C GLU A 394 4.13 22.82 -16.94
N SER A 395 4.25 21.67 -17.62
CA SER A 395 3.19 21.18 -18.49
C SER A 395 2.01 20.63 -17.70
N ALA A 396 2.25 19.92 -16.60
CA ALA A 396 1.21 19.42 -15.72
C ALA A 396 0.47 20.57 -15.02
N LYS A 397 1.22 21.58 -14.54
CA LYS A 397 0.67 22.80 -13.96
C LYS A 397 -0.26 23.53 -14.94
N ALA A 398 0.18 23.74 -16.18
CA ALA A 398 -0.64 24.37 -17.21
C ALA A 398 -1.92 23.57 -17.52
N ARG A 399 -1.85 22.23 -17.53
CA ARG A 399 -3.05 21.37 -17.69
C ARG A 399 -3.99 21.47 -16.49
N ALA A 400 -3.46 21.50 -15.27
CA ALA A 400 -4.25 21.65 -14.06
C ALA A 400 -4.97 23.01 -14.01
N GLU A 401 -4.29 24.10 -14.39
CA GLU A 401 -4.87 25.44 -14.49
C GLU A 401 -5.96 25.51 -15.56
N ALA A 402 -5.70 24.97 -16.76
CA ALA A 402 -6.70 24.93 -17.84
C ALA A 402 -7.94 24.13 -17.44
N MET A 403 -7.76 22.98 -16.78
CA MET A 403 -8.87 22.15 -16.30
C MET A 403 -9.66 22.85 -15.19
N LYS A 404 -8.97 23.54 -14.27
CA LYS A 404 -9.63 24.37 -13.24
C LYS A 404 -10.50 25.44 -13.89
N GLU A 405 -9.98 26.17 -14.90
CA GLU A 405 -10.74 27.21 -15.59
C GLU A 405 -11.96 26.65 -16.35
N GLU A 406 -11.80 25.53 -17.05
CA GLU A 406 -12.88 24.88 -17.80
C GLU A 406 -14.01 24.41 -16.86
N MET A 407 -13.65 23.73 -15.77
CA MET A 407 -14.63 23.24 -14.79
C MET A 407 -15.30 24.40 -14.02
N ALA A 408 -14.55 25.45 -13.68
CA ALA A 408 -15.12 26.64 -13.03
C ALA A 408 -16.12 27.39 -13.94
N GLN A 409 -15.92 27.39 -15.25
CA GLN A 409 -16.85 27.97 -16.23
C GLN A 409 -18.12 27.12 -16.42
N ALA A 410 -18.05 25.83 -16.10
CA ALA A 410 -19.18 24.91 -16.19
C ALA A 410 -20.10 24.94 -14.95
N ALA A 411 -19.75 25.69 -13.91
CA ALA A 411 -20.57 25.83 -12.70
C ALA A 411 -21.91 26.51 -13.02
N ASP A 412 -22.99 26.03 -12.40
CA ASP A 412 -24.36 26.52 -12.63
C ASP A 412 -24.63 27.85 -11.89
N SER A 413 -23.77 28.23 -10.95
CA SER A 413 -23.88 29.45 -10.14
C SER A 413 -22.53 30.04 -9.73
N GLU A 414 -22.52 31.33 -9.37
CA GLU A 414 -21.33 32.02 -8.84
C GLU A 414 -20.90 31.44 -7.47
N GLU A 415 -21.86 30.95 -6.70
CA GLU A 415 -21.61 30.30 -5.39
C GLU A 415 -20.90 28.95 -5.57
N GLU A 416 -21.39 28.12 -6.50
CA GLU A 416 -20.76 26.85 -6.87
C GLU A 416 -19.38 27.05 -7.49
N ARG A 417 -19.23 28.05 -8.36
CA ARG A 417 -17.93 28.41 -8.94
C ARG A 417 -16.92 28.75 -7.84
N ARG A 418 -17.32 29.59 -6.88
CA ARG A 418 -16.46 30.01 -5.78
C ARG A 418 -16.08 28.83 -4.89
N GLU A 419 -17.05 27.97 -4.54
CA GLU A 419 -16.78 26.77 -3.74
C GLU A 419 -15.82 25.83 -4.47
N PHE A 420 -16.02 25.58 -5.77
CA PHE A 420 -15.10 24.80 -6.59
C PHE A 420 -13.69 25.40 -6.62
N GLU A 421 -13.55 26.71 -6.82
CA GLU A 421 -12.25 27.39 -6.86
C GLU A 421 -11.50 27.31 -5.53
N GLU A 422 -12.22 27.39 -4.40
CA GLU A 422 -11.70 27.23 -3.02
C GLU A 422 -11.35 25.78 -2.68
N LEU A 423 -12.02 24.80 -3.30
CA LEU A 423 -11.86 23.36 -3.04
C LEU A 423 -11.06 22.62 -4.11
N TRP A 424 -10.44 23.34 -5.04
CA TRP A 424 -9.65 22.73 -6.10
C TRP A 424 -8.53 21.86 -5.52
N PRO A 425 -8.46 20.56 -5.85
CA PRO A 425 -7.54 19.62 -5.20
C PRO A 425 -6.06 19.84 -5.51
N PHE A 426 -5.72 20.55 -6.60
CA PHE A 426 -4.33 20.82 -7.00
C PHE A 426 -3.96 22.28 -6.74
N GLN A 427 -4.32 22.81 -5.58
CA GLN A 427 -3.96 24.15 -5.13
C GLN A 427 -2.83 24.10 -4.10
N ASP A 428 -2.05 25.17 -4.01
CA ASP A 428 -0.97 25.27 -3.02
C ASP A 428 -1.58 25.25 -1.60
N HIS A 429 -1.01 24.40 -0.75
CA HIS A 429 -1.36 24.31 0.66
C HIS A 429 -0.10 24.44 1.50
N GLU A 430 -0.20 25.05 2.69
CA GLU A 430 0.87 24.92 3.69
C GLU A 430 0.92 23.45 4.11
N GLU A 431 2.04 22.77 3.85
CA GLU A 431 2.33 21.47 4.43
C GLU A 431 2.42 21.65 5.95
N MET A 432 1.44 21.12 6.68
CA MET A 432 1.49 21.07 8.14
C MET A 432 2.18 19.78 8.57
N ASP A 433 3.40 19.91 9.10
CA ASP A 433 4.23 18.83 9.68
C ASP A 433 3.54 18.05 10.83
#